data_AF-A0A2V6ST43-F1
#
_entry.id   AF-A0A2V6ST43-F1
#
_cell.length_a   1.000
_cell.length_b   1.000
_cell.length_c   1.000
_cell.angle_alpha   90.00
_cell.angle_beta   90.00
_cell.angle_gamma   90.00
#
_symmetry.space_group_name_H-M   'P 1'
#
loop_
_entity.id
_entity.type
_entity.pdbx_description
1 polymer ?
#
loop_
_entity_poly.entity_id
_entity_poly.type
_entity_poly.pdbx_seq_one_letter_code
_entity_poly.pdbx_strand_id
1 'polypeptide(L)' 'FEQEPLPAEHPLWTMPGVLITPHTAGFGPYLDDRRYEILRDNCQRFLAGQPLRNVVDKTSWF' A
#
# COMPACT_ATOMS: atom_id res chain seq x y z
N PHE A 1 -5.59 -3.38 9.16
CA PHE A 1 -5.80 -4.65 9.91
C PHE A 1 -5.57 -5.81 8.95
N GLU A 2 -5.47 -7.06 9.40
CA GLU A 2 -5.26 -8.19 8.49
C GLU A 2 -6.44 -8.36 7.52
N GLN A 3 -7.66 -8.22 8.04
CA GLN A 3 -8.89 -8.17 7.28
C GLN A 3 -9.37 -6.72 7.15
N GLU A 4 -9.73 -6.31 5.94
CA GLU A 4 -10.24 -4.97 5.66
C GLU A 4 -11.52 -5.05 4.80
N PRO A 5 -12.64 -4.42 5.23
CA PRO A 5 -12.79 -3.65 6.47
C PRO A 5 -12.73 -4.52 7.73
N LEU A 6 -12.44 -3.90 8.88
CA LEU A 6 -12.45 -4.59 10.17
C LEU A 6 -13.88 -5.07 10.48
N PRO A 7 -14.11 -6.36 10.82
CA PRO A 7 -15.43 -6.84 11.20
C PRO A 7 -16.05 -6.02 12.32
N ALA A 8 -17.37 -5.83 12.28
CA ALA A 8 -18.08 -4.94 13.22
C ALA A 8 -18.01 -5.45 14.67
N GLU A 9 -17.92 -6.77 14.85
CA GLU A 9 -17.86 -7.44 16.15
C GLU A 9 -16.42 -7.53 16.72
N HIS A 10 -15.43 -6.97 16.03
CA HIS A 10 -14.03 -7.12 16.41
C HIS A 10 -13.70 -6.40 17.74
N PRO A 11 -12.97 -7.04 18.68
CA PRO A 11 -12.74 -6.50 20.04
C PRO A 11 -11.97 -5.18 20.08
N LEU A 12 -11.21 -4.86 19.03
CA LEU A 12 -10.49 -3.58 18.93
C LEU A 12 -11.43 -2.37 18.95
N TRP A 13 -12.69 -2.51 18.51
CA TRP A 13 -13.66 -1.41 18.55
C TRP A 13 -13.96 -0.92 19.98
N THR A 14 -13.83 -1.79 20.98
CA THR A 14 -14.15 -1.49 22.39
C THR A 14 -12.93 -1.56 23.30
N MET A 15 -11.73 -1.75 22.76
CA MET A 15 -10.52 -1.93 23.56
C MET A 15 -10.06 -0.59 24.19
N PRO A 16 -9.88 -0.52 25.52
CA PRO A 16 -9.38 0.69 26.17
C PRO A 16 -7.99 1.09 25.67
N GLY A 17 -7.78 2.39 25.41
CA GLY A 17 -6.49 2.91 24.95
C GLY A 17 -6.20 2.73 23.46
N VAL A 18 -7.15 2.19 22.69
CA VAL A 18 -7.01 2.02 21.24
C VAL A 18 -7.73 3.13 20.48
N LEU A 19 -7.02 3.74 19.52
CA LEU A 19 -7.60 4.62 18.51
C LEU A 19 -7.53 3.93 17.14
N ILE A 20 -8.69 3.65 16.55
CA ILE A 20 -8.79 3.06 15.21
C ILE A 20 -8.90 4.18 14.17
N THR A 21 -8.12 4.06 13.10
CA THR A 21 -8.31 4.85 11.88
C THR A 21 -8.53 3.89 10.71
N PRO A 22 -9.32 4.28 9.69
CA PRO A 22 -9.40 3.51 8.45
C PRO A 22 -8.04 3.35 7.80
N HIS A 23 -7.85 2.34 6.96
CA HIS A 23 -6.62 2.17 6.18
C HIS A 23 -6.52 3.17 5.02
N THR A 24 -6.46 4.45 5.37
CA THR A 24 -6.41 5.59 4.44
C THR A 24 -5.30 6.56 4.77
N ALA A 25 -4.40 6.23 5.71
CA ALA A 25 -3.28 7.10 6.10
C ALA A 25 -2.33 7.42 4.92
N GLY A 26 -2.21 6.50 3.96
CA GLY A 26 -1.45 6.73 2.73
C GLY A 26 -2.22 7.52 1.65
N PHE A 27 -3.52 7.77 1.84
CA PHE A 27 -4.36 8.46 0.88
C PHE A 27 -4.27 9.97 1.07
N GLY A 28 -3.65 10.64 0.09
CA GLY A 28 -3.48 12.09 0.08
C GLY A 28 -3.66 12.65 -1.33
N PRO A 29 -3.76 13.99 -1.47
CA PRO A 29 -4.15 14.65 -2.72
C PRO A 29 -3.20 14.39 -3.90
N TYR A 30 -1.96 13.97 -3.63
CA TYR A 30 -0.92 13.71 -4.65
C TYR A 30 -0.64 12.22 -4.85
N LEU A 31 -1.42 11.34 -4.21
CA LEU A 31 -1.16 9.91 -4.24
C LEU A 31 -1.26 9.34 -5.66
N ASP A 32 -2.31 9.72 -6.38
CA ASP A 32 -2.58 9.20 -7.71
C ASP A 32 -1.51 9.63 -8.71
N ASP A 33 -1.14 10.91 -8.74
CA ASP A 33 -0.06 11.42 -9.60
C ASP A 33 1.25 10.65 -9.39
N ARG A 34 1.67 10.47 -8.13
CA ARG A 34 2.91 9.74 -7.80
C ARG A 34 2.82 8.25 -8.18
N ARG A 35 1.66 7.62 -8.01
CA ARG A 35 1.44 6.22 -8.40
C ARG A 35 1.50 6.06 -9.92
N TYR A 36 0.82 6.93 -10.66
CA TYR A 36 0.80 6.87 -12.12
C TYR A 36 2.16 7.15 -12.73
N GLU A 37 2.94 8.07 -12.14
CA GLU A 37 4.32 8.32 -12.56
C GLU A 37 5.17 7.04 -12.51
N ILE A 38 5.17 6.34 -11.37
CA ILE A 38 5.92 5.09 -11.19
C ILE A 38 5.41 3.98 -12.12
N LEU A 39 4.08 3.83 -12.23
CA LEU A 39 3.48 2.80 -13.06
C LEU A 39 3.86 3.00 -14.53
N ARG A 40 3.71 4.24 -15.05
CA ARG A 40 4.02 4.57 -16.44
C ARG A 40 5.49 4.32 -16.77
N ASP A 41 6.41 4.78 -15.92
CA ASP A 41 7.84 4.59 -16.11
C ASP A 41 8.22 3.09 -16.08
N ASN A 42 7.64 2.32 -15.15
CA ASN A 42 7.86 0.88 -15.10
C ASN A 42 7.26 0.13 -16.31
N CYS A 43 6.12 0.55 -16.85
CA CYS A 43 5.58 -0.02 -18.10
C CYS A 43 6.56 0.18 -19.27
N GLN A 44 7.14 1.37 -19.40
CA GLN A 44 8.12 1.68 -20.45
C GLN A 44 9.41 0.86 -20.26
N ARG A 45 9.94 0.80 -19.04
CA ARG A 45 11.13 0.00 -18.69
C ARG A 45 10.91 -1.48 -18.96
N PHE A 46 9.74 -2.01 -18.60
CA PHE A 46 9.38 -3.40 -18.83
C PHE A 46 9.42 -3.76 -20.31
N LEU A 47 8.80 -2.94 -21.17
CA LEU A 47 8.81 -3.14 -22.62
C LEU A 47 10.22 -3.05 -23.23
N ALA A 48 11.09 -2.22 -22.64
CA ALA A 48 12.47 -2.04 -23.09
C ALA A 48 13.46 -3.05 -22.46
N GLY A 49 12.99 -3.99 -21.63
CA GLY A 49 13.87 -4.93 -20.92
C GLY A 49 14.81 -4.26 -19.90
N GLN A 50 14.44 -3.07 -19.42
CA GLN A 50 15.23 -2.29 -18.47
C GLN A 50 14.89 -2.61 -17.01
N PRO A 51 15.81 -2.37 -16.06
CA PRO A 51 15.52 -2.53 -14.64
C PRO A 51 14.35 -1.63 -14.20
N LEU A 52 13.41 -2.24 -13.45
CA LEU A 52 12.26 -1.55 -12.88
C LEU A 52 12.67 -0.74 -11.64
N ARG A 53 11.88 0.30 -11.34
CA ARG A 53 11.96 1.04 -10.07
C ARG A 53 11.20 0.31 -8.98
N ASN A 54 11.70 0.42 -7.74
CA ASN A 54 11.08 -0.15 -6.53
C ASN A 54 10.85 -1.67 -6.62
N VAL A 55 11.84 -2.40 -7.15
CA VAL A 55 11.78 -3.87 -7.22
C VAL A 55 11.67 -4.43 -5.81
N VAL A 56 10.65 -5.26 -5.60
CA VAL A 56 10.44 -5.99 -4.36
C VAL A 56 11.00 -7.39 -4.55
N ASP A 57 12.14 -7.66 -3.91
CA ASP A 57 12.75 -8.98 -3.88
C ASP A 57 12.24 -9.78 -2.68
N LYS A 58 11.45 -10.82 -2.96
CA LYS A 58 10.88 -11.70 -1.93
C LYS A 58 11.88 -12.67 -1.33
N THR A 59 13.02 -12.91 -1.97
CA THR A 59 14.09 -13.76 -1.39
C THR A 59 14.80 -13.05 -0.24
N SER A 60 14.73 -11.72 -0.22
CA SER A 60 15.22 -10.86 0.85
C SER A 60 14.19 -10.65 1.97
N TRP A 61 13.06 -11.37 1.97
CA TRP A 61 12.06 -11.29 3.03
C TRP A 61 12.44 -12.24 4.17
N PHE A 62 12.32 -11.75 5.41
CA PHE A 62 12.62 -12.49 6.64
C PHE A 62 11.50 -13.44 7.05
#